data_AF-A0A9D2GW25-F1
#
_entry.id   AF-A0A9D2GW25-F1
#
_cell.length_a   1.000
_cell.length_b   1.000
_cell.length_c   1.000
_cell.angle_alpha   90.00
_cell.angle_beta   90.00
_cell.angle_gamma   90.00
#
_symmetry.space_group_name_H-M   'P 1'
#
loop_
_entity.id
_entity.type
_entity.pdbx_description
1 polymer ?
#
loop_
_entity_poly.entity_id
_entity_poly.type
_entity_poly.pdbx_seq_one_letter_code
_entity_poly.pdbx_strand_id
1 'polypeptide(L)'
;MAKYVCMGATLKCTFGMAPSSLMVTVPLRPMIQNKPKATIMDFAPMVNILPFGMCQSLSNPTVASATSAAMGVLTPMPCIPVIVAPWAPGGKQLITNMPALLDNCKLMCAYGGSISINMPGHTCDSQGK
;
A
#
# COMPACT_ATOMS: atom_id res chain seq x y z
N MET A 1 18.82 1.77 8.16
CA MET A 1 18.55 2.48 6.88
C MET A 1 17.21 1.99 6.35
N ALA A 2 16.47 2.82 5.63
CA ALA A 2 15.21 2.42 5.02
C ALA A 2 15.48 1.44 3.85
N LYS A 3 14.71 0.36 3.74
CA LYS A 3 14.90 -0.70 2.74
C LYS A 3 14.08 -0.43 1.49
N TYR A 4 14.62 -0.83 0.32
CA TYR A 4 13.90 -0.75 -0.95
C TYR A 4 12.71 -1.68 -1.00
N VAL A 5 11.56 -1.22 -1.45
CA VAL A 5 10.36 -2.05 -1.48
C VAL A 5 10.25 -2.72 -2.85
N CYS A 6 9.91 -4.00 -2.86
CA CYS A 6 9.75 -4.78 -4.09
C CYS A 6 8.33 -5.33 -4.22
N MET A 7 7.99 -5.85 -5.40
CA MET A 7 6.73 -6.58 -5.60
C MET A 7 6.54 -7.69 -4.55
N GLY A 8 5.29 -7.85 -4.10
CA GLY A 8 4.94 -8.78 -3.03
C GLY A 8 5.27 -8.26 -1.64
N ALA A 9 5.58 -6.97 -1.49
CA ALA A 9 5.68 -6.34 -0.19
C ALA A 9 4.34 -6.40 0.56
N THR A 10 4.39 -6.74 1.84
CA THR A 10 3.21 -6.80 2.70
C THR A 10 2.88 -5.40 3.19
N LEU A 11 1.66 -4.96 2.87
CA LEU A 11 1.11 -3.68 3.25
C LEU A 11 0.14 -3.85 4.42
N LYS A 12 0.07 -2.84 5.29
CA LYS A 12 -0.90 -2.79 6.40
C LYS A 12 -1.64 -1.46 6.38
N CYS A 13 -2.97 -1.51 6.37
CA CYS A 13 -3.81 -0.33 6.56
C CYS A 13 -4.29 -0.26 8.01
N THR A 14 -4.36 0.93 8.61
CA THR A 14 -4.87 1.12 9.98
C THR A 14 -6.33 0.70 10.17
N PHE A 15 -7.15 0.78 9.12
CA PHE A 15 -8.57 0.38 9.14
C PHE A 15 -8.86 -0.91 8.38
N GLY A 16 -7.83 -1.56 7.84
CA GLY A 16 -7.96 -2.84 7.14
C GLY A 16 -7.90 -4.01 8.10
N MET A 17 -8.75 -5.01 7.90
CA MET A 17 -8.79 -6.24 8.70
C MET A 17 -7.75 -7.28 8.29
N ALA A 18 -7.19 -7.17 7.08
CA ALA A 18 -6.19 -8.09 6.56
C ALA A 18 -5.00 -7.33 5.94
N PRO A 19 -3.79 -7.91 5.96
CA PRO A 19 -2.67 -7.38 5.19
C PRO A 19 -2.97 -7.47 3.69
N SER A 20 -2.38 -6.56 2.93
CA SER A 20 -2.44 -6.55 1.48
C SER A 20 -1.05 -6.75 0.88
N SER A 21 -0.96 -6.94 -0.43
CA SER A 21 0.30 -7.08 -1.15
C SER A 21 0.47 -5.96 -2.18
N LEU A 22 1.70 -5.45 -2.30
CA LEU A 22 2.07 -4.49 -3.33
C LEU A 22 2.33 -5.21 -4.66
N MET A 23 1.66 -4.75 -5.70
CA MET A 23 1.87 -5.20 -7.08
C MET A 23 2.63 -4.13 -7.86
N VAL A 24 3.63 -4.55 -8.63
CA VAL A 24 4.40 -3.66 -9.52
C VAL A 24 4.14 -4.12 -10.95
N THR A 25 3.41 -3.32 -11.71
CA THR A 25 2.90 -3.69 -13.03
C THR A 25 3.72 -3.15 -14.20
N VAL A 26 4.62 -2.19 -13.92
CA VAL A 26 5.45 -1.57 -14.96
C VAL A 26 6.59 -2.53 -15.36
N PRO A 27 6.70 -2.90 -16.65
CA PRO A 27 7.82 -3.71 -17.12
C PRO A 27 9.14 -2.92 -17.05
N LEU A 28 10.28 -3.62 -16.97
CA LEU A 28 11.64 -3.03 -16.98
C LEU A 28 12.06 -2.27 -15.71
N ARG A 29 11.58 -2.67 -14.53
CA ARG A 29 12.13 -2.18 -13.26
C ARG A 29 13.43 -2.93 -12.92
N PRO A 30 14.43 -2.26 -12.30
CA PRO A 30 15.55 -2.94 -11.66
C PRO A 30 15.02 -3.95 -10.65
N MET A 31 15.68 -5.10 -10.55
CA MET A 31 15.22 -6.23 -9.74
C MET A 31 16.04 -6.34 -8.45
N ILE A 32 15.41 -6.77 -7.35
CA ILE A 32 16.09 -7.33 -6.16
C ILE A 32 15.55 -8.73 -6.00
N GLN A 33 16.43 -9.74 -5.93
CA GLN A 33 16.02 -11.14 -5.77
C GLN A 33 14.93 -11.59 -6.76
N ASN A 34 15.10 -11.21 -8.03
CA ASN A 34 14.13 -11.49 -9.10
C ASN A 34 12.73 -10.87 -8.88
N LYS A 35 12.63 -9.81 -8.06
CA LYS A 35 11.41 -9.04 -7.86
C LYS A 35 11.63 -7.58 -8.26
N PRO A 36 10.71 -6.96 -9.02
CA PRO A 36 10.89 -5.58 -9.46
C PRO A 36 10.82 -4.62 -8.26
N LYS A 37 11.76 -3.67 -8.23
CA LYS A 37 11.75 -2.56 -7.27
C LYS A 37 10.55 -1.65 -7.54
N ALA A 38 9.89 -1.21 -6.47
CA ALA A 38 8.77 -0.29 -6.52
C ALA A 38 9.23 1.18 -6.41
N THR A 39 8.35 2.07 -6.82
CA THR A 39 8.49 3.53 -6.78
C THR A 39 7.31 4.18 -6.08
N ILE A 40 7.45 5.45 -5.74
CA ILE A 40 6.36 6.20 -5.13
C ILE A 40 5.10 6.30 -6.00
N MET A 41 5.24 6.05 -7.31
CA MET A 41 4.15 6.06 -8.27
C MET A 41 3.37 4.73 -8.34
N ASP A 42 3.82 3.68 -7.66
CA ASP A 42 3.10 2.40 -7.56
C ASP A 42 2.02 2.48 -6.47
N PHE A 43 1.02 3.32 -6.68
CA PHE A 43 -0.06 3.60 -5.71
C PHE A 43 -1.48 3.43 -6.29
N ALA A 44 -1.61 3.02 -7.55
CA ALA A 44 -2.92 2.91 -8.19
C ALA A 44 -3.81 1.87 -7.47
N PRO A 45 -5.03 2.23 -7.06
CA PRO A 45 -5.97 1.30 -6.45
C PRO A 45 -6.27 0.11 -7.35
N MET A 46 -6.41 -1.08 -6.75
CA MET A 46 -6.69 -2.34 -7.46
C MET A 46 -5.66 -2.79 -8.50
N VAL A 47 -4.63 -1.98 -8.76
CA VAL A 47 -3.53 -2.30 -9.67
C VAL A 47 -2.25 -2.51 -8.87
N ASN A 48 -1.84 -1.53 -8.06
CA ASN A 48 -0.67 -1.63 -7.19
C ASN A 48 -1.07 -1.98 -5.75
N ILE A 49 -2.17 -1.40 -5.28
CA ILE A 49 -2.65 -1.55 -3.90
C ILE A 49 -3.91 -2.42 -3.92
N LEU A 50 -3.76 -3.68 -3.51
CA LEU A 50 -4.88 -4.61 -3.41
C LEU A 50 -5.74 -4.32 -2.15
N PRO A 51 -7.00 -4.78 -2.10
CA PRO A 51 -7.86 -4.70 -0.92
C PRO A 51 -7.22 -5.21 0.38
N PHE A 52 -7.53 -4.55 1.50
CA PHE A 52 -7.09 -4.95 2.86
C PHE A 52 -8.13 -5.85 3.57
N GLY A 53 -8.79 -6.73 2.81
CA GLY A 53 -9.95 -7.50 3.28
C GLY A 53 -11.15 -6.59 3.53
N MET A 54 -11.47 -6.34 4.80
CA MET A 54 -12.60 -5.50 5.22
C MET A 54 -12.10 -4.16 5.79
N CYS A 55 -12.77 -3.06 5.42
CA CYS A 55 -12.53 -1.73 5.96
C CYS A 55 -13.46 -1.47 7.16
N GLN A 56 -12.91 -0.87 8.20
CA GLN A 56 -13.63 -0.49 9.43
C GLN A 56 -13.82 1.02 9.58
N SER A 57 -13.44 1.82 8.57
CA SER A 57 -13.55 3.27 8.65
C SER A 57 -14.97 3.74 8.34
N LEU A 58 -15.56 4.56 9.21
CA LEU A 58 -16.83 5.24 8.98
C LEU A 58 -16.76 6.31 7.89
N SER A 59 -15.55 6.73 7.47
CA SER A 59 -15.36 7.58 6.29
C SER A 59 -15.59 6.81 4.98
N ASN A 60 -15.64 5.49 5.01
CA ASN A 60 -16.09 4.70 3.87
C ASN A 60 -17.64 4.68 3.86
N PRO A 61 -18.30 5.23 2.82
CA PRO A 61 -19.75 5.34 2.78
C PRO A 61 -20.46 3.98 2.86
N THR A 62 -19.85 2.89 2.38
CA THR A 62 -20.45 1.56 2.49
C THR A 62 -20.44 1.06 3.94
N VAL A 63 -19.34 1.29 4.68
CA VAL A 63 -19.25 0.96 6.12
C VAL A 63 -20.23 1.81 6.93
N ALA A 64 -20.34 3.11 6.63
CA ALA A 64 -21.27 4.01 7.31
C ALA A 64 -22.73 3.56 7.10
N SER A 65 -23.12 3.29 5.85
CA SER A 65 -24.47 2.81 5.53
C SER A 65 -24.78 1.46 6.20
N ALA A 66 -23.86 0.51 6.17
CA ALA A 66 -24.03 -0.78 6.82
C ALA A 66 -24.14 -0.67 8.35
N THR A 67 -23.31 0.18 8.95
CA THR A 67 -23.37 0.46 10.39
C THR A 67 -24.70 1.09 10.77
N SER A 68 -25.23 2.01 9.94
CA SER A 68 -26.56 2.58 10.17
C SER A 68 -27.68 1.54 10.06
N ALA A 69 -27.59 0.61 9.09
CA ALA A 69 -28.54 -0.49 8.93
C ALA A 69 -28.47 -1.51 10.07
N ALA A 70 -27.30 -1.68 10.69
CA ALA A 70 -27.08 -2.51 11.86
C ALA A 70 -27.32 -1.76 13.18
N MET A 71 -28.14 -0.70 13.17
CA MET A 71 -28.53 0.07 14.37
C MET A 71 -27.33 0.65 15.13
N GLY A 72 -26.27 1.04 14.42
CA GLY A 72 -25.05 1.61 15.00
C GLY A 72 -23.96 0.60 15.33
N VAL A 73 -24.18 -0.70 15.12
CA VAL A 73 -23.13 -1.71 15.26
C VAL A 73 -22.17 -1.63 14.08
N LEU A 74 -20.89 -1.37 14.36
CA LEU A 74 -19.86 -1.26 13.33
C LEU A 74 -19.87 -2.51 12.45
N THR A 75 -20.21 -2.32 11.18
CA THR A 75 -20.31 -3.40 10.20
C THR A 75 -19.24 -3.20 9.14
N PRO A 76 -18.10 -3.91 9.23
CA PRO A 76 -17.04 -3.80 8.25
C PRO A 76 -17.53 -4.18 6.86
N MET A 77 -17.04 -3.49 5.84
CA MET A 77 -17.40 -3.73 4.44
C MET A 77 -16.15 -3.97 3.58
N PRO A 78 -16.25 -4.67 2.43
CA PRO A 78 -15.11 -4.93 1.57
C PRO A 78 -14.32 -3.65 1.25
N CYS A 79 -13.00 -3.71 1.46
CA CYS A 79 -12.13 -2.55 1.27
C CYS A 79 -11.80 -2.38 -0.22
N ILE A 80 -12.31 -1.32 -0.84
CA ILE A 80 -11.80 -0.82 -2.12
C ILE A 80 -10.90 0.38 -1.80
N PRO A 81 -9.57 0.28 -1.90
CA PRO A 81 -8.69 1.38 -1.53
C PRO A 81 -8.98 2.62 -2.37
N VAL A 82 -9.07 3.79 -1.75
CA VAL A 82 -9.20 5.07 -2.48
C VAL A 82 -7.98 5.90 -2.14
N ILE A 83 -6.98 5.83 -3.00
CA ILE A 83 -5.68 6.47 -2.77
C ILE A 83 -5.69 7.85 -3.41
N VAL A 84 -5.36 8.88 -2.62
CA VAL A 84 -5.47 10.29 -3.03
C VAL A 84 -4.17 10.90 -3.53
N ALA A 85 -3.03 10.29 -3.19
CA ALA A 85 -1.70 10.81 -3.52
C ALA A 85 -0.67 9.68 -3.60
N PRO A 86 0.47 9.90 -4.29
CA PRO A 86 1.60 8.99 -4.28
C PRO A 86 2.16 8.70 -2.89
N TRP A 87 3.01 7.67 -2.78
CA TRP A 87 3.72 7.38 -1.54
C TRP A 87 4.67 8.54 -1.16
N ALA A 88 4.78 8.82 0.13
CA ALA A 88 5.71 9.81 0.67
C ALA A 88 6.51 9.23 1.84
N PRO A 89 7.77 9.64 2.09
CA PRO A 89 8.49 10.74 1.43
C PRO A 89 9.23 10.36 0.14
N GLY A 90 9.38 9.06 -0.16
CA GLY A 90 10.22 8.58 -1.26
C GLY A 90 11.72 8.54 -0.93
N GLY A 91 12.45 7.71 -1.68
CA GLY A 91 13.90 7.57 -1.57
C GLY A 91 14.68 8.54 -2.46
N LYS A 92 15.97 8.74 -2.12
CA LYS A 92 16.90 9.56 -2.91
C LYS A 92 17.25 8.93 -4.26
N GLN A 93 17.27 7.60 -4.34
CA GLN A 93 17.54 6.89 -5.59
C GLN A 93 16.31 6.97 -6.50
N LEU A 94 16.54 7.30 -7.76
CA LEU A 94 15.52 7.25 -8.80
C LEU A 94 15.51 5.87 -9.46
N ILE A 95 14.32 5.35 -9.71
CA ILE A 95 14.05 4.18 -10.53
C ILE A 95 13.17 4.68 -11.68
N THR A 96 13.69 4.60 -12.91
CA THR A 96 13.02 5.14 -14.11
C THR A 96 12.49 6.57 -13.91
N ASN A 97 13.37 7.47 -13.46
CA ASN A 97 13.09 8.89 -13.16
C ASN A 97 12.05 9.17 -12.07
N MET A 98 11.63 8.15 -11.31
CA MET A 98 10.72 8.30 -10.17
C MET A 98 11.42 7.91 -8.86
N PRO A 99 11.16 8.60 -7.74
CA PRO A 99 11.73 8.22 -6.44
C PRO A 99 11.40 6.78 -6.06
N ALA A 100 12.41 6.06 -5.57
CA ALA A 100 12.25 4.69 -5.12
C ALA A 100 11.30 4.62 -3.92
N LEU A 101 10.50 3.55 -3.85
CA LEU A 101 9.68 3.28 -2.69
C LEU A 101 10.55 2.65 -1.59
N LEU A 102 10.50 3.24 -0.41
CA LEU A 102 11.21 2.76 0.77
C LEU A 102 10.22 2.30 1.84
N ASP A 103 10.63 1.39 2.72
CA ASP A 103 9.78 0.82 3.78
C ASP A 103 9.24 1.85 4.80
N ASN A 104 9.89 3.00 4.93
CA ASN A 104 9.43 4.12 5.74
C ASN A 104 8.36 4.99 5.04
N CYS A 105 8.05 4.72 3.77
CA CYS A 105 7.04 5.46 3.04
C CYS A 105 5.63 5.06 3.50
N LYS A 106 4.72 6.03 3.46
CA LYS A 106 3.32 5.87 3.80
C LYS A 106 2.44 6.34 2.66
N LEU A 107 1.25 5.75 2.62
CA LEU A 107 0.20 6.09 1.68
C LEU A 107 -1.08 6.41 2.45
N MET A 108 -1.84 7.41 1.99
CA MET A 108 -3.06 7.86 2.64
C MET A 108 -4.27 7.49 1.80
N CYS A 109 -5.25 6.87 2.44
CA CYS A 109 -6.54 6.52 1.86
C CYS A 109 -7.56 7.63 2.18
N ALA A 110 -8.46 7.95 1.24
CA ALA A 110 -9.55 8.91 1.41
C ALA A 110 -10.49 8.53 2.57
N TYR A 111 -10.57 7.23 2.90
CA TYR A 111 -11.29 6.75 4.08
C TYR A 111 -10.53 6.98 5.39
N GLY A 112 -9.51 7.84 5.42
CA GLY A 112 -8.70 8.16 6.61
C GLY A 112 -7.65 7.12 6.98
N GLY A 113 -7.56 6.00 6.25
CA GLY A 113 -6.59 4.94 6.51
C GLY A 113 -5.16 5.33 6.14
N SER A 114 -4.22 5.09 7.05
CA SER A 114 -2.78 5.16 6.74
C SER A 114 -2.30 3.76 6.38
N ILE A 115 -1.64 3.63 5.24
CA ILE A 115 -1.09 2.39 4.73
C ILE A 115 0.43 2.45 4.88
N SER A 116 0.98 1.49 5.62
CA SER A 116 2.41 1.33 5.85
C SER A 116 2.91 0.02 5.27
N ILE A 117 4.23 -0.06 5.08
CA ILE A 117 4.90 -1.23 4.55
C ILE A 117 5.42 -2.03 5.74
N ASN A 118 4.89 -3.24 5.91
CA ASN A 118 5.25 -4.11 7.03
C ASN A 118 6.44 -5.01 6.68
N MET A 119 6.45 -5.54 5.45
CA MET A 119 7.57 -6.32 4.92
C MET A 119 7.88 -5.85 3.51
N PRO A 120 9.13 -5.52 3.17
CA PRO A 120 9.47 -4.89 1.89
C PRO A 120 9.53 -5.88 0.71
N GLY A 121 9.06 -7.12 0.89
CA GLY A 121 8.93 -8.12 -0.17
C GLY A 121 10.23 -8.88 -0.52
N HIS A 122 11.31 -8.66 0.21
CA HIS A 122 12.62 -9.28 -0.02
C HIS A 122 13.34 -9.50 1.33
N THR A 123 14.30 -10.44 1.37
CA THR A 123 14.95 -10.88 2.62
C THR A 123 16.31 -10.24 2.90
N CYS A 124 16.92 -9.56 1.92
CA CYS A 124 18.25 -8.96 2.08
C CYS A 124 18.18 -7.46 2.37
N ASP A 125 19.03 -6.96 3.26
CA ASP A 125 19.14 -5.53 3.57
C ASP A 125 19.75 -4.77 2.38
N SER A 126 18.92 -4.25 1.47
CA SER A 126 19.10 -3.08 0.57
C SER A 126 20.50 -2.66 0.07
N GLN A 127 21.50 -3.54 -0.01
CA GLN A 127 22.82 -3.31 -0.64
C GLN A 127 22.94 -3.99 -2.01
N GLY A 128 21.86 -4.60 -2.51
CA GLY A 128 21.83 -5.16 -3.85
C GLY A 128 21.90 -4.05 -4.90
N LYS A 129 23.13 -3.81 -5.39
CA LYS A 129 23.39 -3.17 -6.69
C LYS A 129 22.41 -3.70 -7.72
#